data_AF-A0A178MMM4-F1
#
_entry.id   AF-A0A178MMM4-F1
#
_cell.length_a   1.000
_cell.length_b   1.000
_cell.length_c   1.000
_cell.angle_alpha   90.00
_cell.angle_beta   90.00
_cell.angle_gamma   90.00
#
_symmetry.space_group_name_H-M   'P 1'
#
loop_
_entity.id
_entity.type
_entity.pdbx_description
1 polymer ?
#
loop_
_entity_poly.entity_id
_entity_poly.type
_entity_poly.pdbx_seq_one_letter_code
_entity_poly.pdbx_strand_id
1 'polypeptide(L)' 'MKSAELIRLLEGDGWVLDRVRGSHHVFRHPTKPGIVVVPHPKKDLGTGLVAAIRKQAGV' A
#
# COMPACT_ATOMS: atom_id res chain seq x y z
N MET A 1 -10.83 -0.56 -6.86
CA MET A 1 -9.77 0.49 -6.91
C MET A 1 -8.53 -0.13 -7.53
N LYS A 2 -7.81 0.59 -8.40
CA LYS A 2 -6.58 0.06 -9.01
C LYS A 2 -5.44 0.05 -7.99
N SER A 3 -4.59 -0.97 -8.01
CA SER A 3 -3.39 -1.01 -7.13
C SER A 3 -2.50 0.23 -7.29
N ALA A 4 -2.37 0.75 -8.51
CA ALA A 4 -1.61 1.98 -8.77
C ALA A 4 -2.20 3.23 -8.09
N GLU A 5 -3.53 3.31 -7.94
CA GLU A 5 -4.18 4.43 -7.25
C GLU A 5 -3.91 4.36 -5.74
N LEU A 6 -3.96 3.15 -5.17
CA LEU A 6 -3.63 2.93 -3.76
C LEU A 6 -2.17 3.24 -3.46
N ILE A 7 -1.24 2.83 -4.34
CA ILE A 7 0.19 3.13 -4.20
C ILE A 7 0.42 4.64 -4.20
N ARG A 8 -0.17 5.37 -5.14
CA ARG A 8 -0.04 6.84 -5.18
C ARG A 8 -0.57 7.52 -3.92
N LEU A 9 -1.65 7.01 -3.34
CA LEU A 9 -2.20 7.53 -2.09
C LEU A 9 -1.25 7.28 -0.92
N LEU A 10 -0.64 6.10 -0.84
CA LEU A 10 0.37 5.78 0.18
C LEU A 10 1.61 6.66 0.02
N GLU A 11 2.13 6.80 -1.20
CA GLU A 11 3.29 7.65 -1.50
C GLU A 11 3.02 9.12 -1.16
N GLY A 12 1.81 9.63 -1.45
CA GLY A 12 1.38 10.98 -1.08
C GLY A 12 1.28 11.22 0.43
N ASP A 13 1.02 10.18 1.21
CA ASP A 13 1.03 10.21 2.68
C ASP A 13 2.45 10.03 3.27
N GLY A 14 3.47 9.78 2.43
CA GLY A 14 4.87 9.64 2.85
C GLY A 14 5.34 8.20 3.02
N TRP A 15 4.55 7.21 2.60
CA TRP A 15 5.01 5.82 2.53
C TRP A 15 5.99 5.63 1.37
N VAL A 16 7.08 4.95 1.62
CA VAL A 16 8.14 4.69 0.65
C VAL A 16 8.24 3.20 0.38
N LEU A 17 8.38 2.82 -0.89
CA LEU A 17 8.62 1.44 -1.27
C LEU A 17 9.95 0.94 -0.69
N ASP A 18 9.90 -0.08 0.15
CA ASP A 18 11.06 -0.70 0.80
C ASP A 18 11.62 -1.85 -0.04
N ARG A 19 10.74 -2.78 -0.42
CA ARG A 19 11.11 -3.99 -1.16
C ARG A 19 9.94 -4.58 -1.93
N VAL A 20 10.27 -5.35 -2.97
CA VAL A 20 9.28 -6.05 -3.80
C VAL A 20 9.64 -7.53 -3.86
N ARG A 21 8.65 -8.40 -3.61
CA ARG A 21 8.77 -9.85 -3.81
C ARG A 21 7.60 -10.34 -4.66
N GLY A 22 7.87 -10.61 -5.94
CA GLY A 22 6.84 -10.95 -6.91
C GLY A 22 5.79 -9.85 -6.97
N SER A 23 4.52 -10.19 -6.73
CA SER A 23 3.44 -9.20 -6.72
C SER A 23 3.30 -8.42 -5.41
N HIS A 24 4.09 -8.71 -4.38
CA HIS A 24 3.94 -8.05 -3.06
C HIS A 24 4.92 -6.88 -2.95
N HIS A 25 4.37 -5.67 -2.92
CA HIS A 25 5.12 -4.44 -2.75
C HIS A 25 5.00 -4.00 -1.29
N VAL A 26 6.14 -3.92 -0.60
CA VAL A 26 6.20 -3.58 0.82
C VAL A 26 6.61 -2.13 0.96
N PHE A 27 5.81 -1.35 1.68
CA PHE A 27 6.03 0.05 1.96
C PHE A 27 6.35 0.27 3.44
N ARG A 28 7.24 1.23 3.72
CA ARG A 28 7.60 1.70 5.07
C ARG A 28 7.32 3.19 5.19
N HIS A 29 6.93 3.64 6.38
CA HIS A 29 6.84 5.07 6.69
C HIS A 29 8.01 5.47 7.58
N PRO A 30 8.62 6.66 7.40
CA PRO A 30 9.70 7.12 8.26
C PRO A 30 9.27 7.34 9.73
N THR A 31 8.00 7.72 9.95
CA THR A 31 7.47 8.06 11.29
C THR A 31 6.36 7.14 11.79
N LYS A 32 5.65 6.41 10.91
CA LYS A 32 4.54 5.53 11.30
C LYS A 32 5.10 4.12 11.49
N PRO A 33 4.77 3.42 12.58
CA PRO A 33 5.30 2.09 12.82
C PRO A 33 4.68 1.06 11.87
N GLY A 34 5.46 0.01 11.58
CA GLY A 34 5.03 -1.11 10.76
C GLY A 34 5.34 -0.94 9.27
N ILE A 35 4.83 -1.90 8.49
CA ILE A 35 4.95 -1.95 7.03
C ILE A 35 3.58 -2.15 6.43
N VAL A 36 3.35 -1.68 5.22
CA VAL A 36 2.12 -1.91 4.45
C VAL A 36 2.45 -2.74 3.23
N VAL A 37 1.64 -3.75 2.93
CA VAL A 37 1.86 -4.61 1.75
C VAL A 37 0.74 -4.40 0.75
N VAL A 38 1.10 -4.04 -0.48
CA VAL A 38 0.16 -3.86 -1.59
C VAL A 38 0.42 -4.90 -2.66
N PRO A 39 -0.58 -5.71 -3.06
CA PRO A 39 -0.44 -6.58 -4.21
C PRO A 39 -0.52 -5.76 -5.51
N HIS A 40 0.58 -5.75 -6.26
CA HIS A 40 0.72 -5.04 -7.53
C HIS A 40 1.55 -5.88 -8.52
N PRO A 41 1.16 -5.97 -9.80
CA PRO A 41 0.06 -5.25 -10.46
C PRO A 41 -1.31 -5.92 -10.28
N LYS A 42 -2.32 -5.14 -9.89
CA LYS A 42 -3.73 -5.53 -9.85
C LYS A 42 -4.62 -4.41 -10.42
N LYS A 43 -5.46 -4.76 -11.39
CA LYS A 43 -6.46 -3.85 -11.99
C LYS A 43 -7.59 -3.52 -11.03
N ASP A 44 -8.00 -4.48 -10.21
CA ASP A 44 -8.98 -4.24 -9.16
C ASP A 44 -8.56 -4.90 -7.85
N LEU A 45 -8.57 -4.09 -6.79
CA LEU A 45 -8.40 -4.52 -5.41
C LEU A 45 -9.78 -4.55 -4.77
N GLY A 46 -10.10 -5.67 -4.12
CA GLY A 46 -11.35 -5.82 -3.37
C GLY A 46 -11.47 -4.73 -2.30
N THR A 47 -12.70 -4.23 -2.11
CA THR A 47 -12.99 -3.12 -1.19
C THR A 47 -12.52 -3.39 0.24
N GLY A 48 -12.69 -4.62 0.74
CA GLY A 48 -12.20 -5.02 2.06
C GLY A 48 -10.68 -4.97 2.21
N LEU A 49 -9.94 -5.35 1.16
CA LEU A 49 -8.47 -5.27 1.15
C LEU A 49 -8.01 -3.82 1.15
N VAL A 50 -8.63 -2.97 0.34
CA VAL A 50 -8.33 -1.53 0.30
C VAL A 50 -8.59 -0.89 1.66
N ALA A 51 -9.73 -1.20 2.29
CA ALA A 51 -10.07 -0.69 3.62
C ALA A 51 -9.08 -1.15 4.70
N ALA A 52 -8.66 -2.42 4.67
CA ALA A 52 -7.67 -2.95 5.60
C ALA A 52 -6.31 -2.26 5.43
N ILE A 53 -5.84 -2.09 4.18
CA ILE A 53 -4.57 -1.41 3.90
C ILE A 53 -4.62 0.05 4.36
N ARG A 54 -5.72 0.76 4.08
CA ARG A 54 -5.92 2.15 4.53
C ARG A 54 -5.89 2.29 6.04
N LYS A 55 -6.64 1.43 6.74
CA LYS A 55 -6.64 1.38 8.21
C LYS A 55 -5.25 1.13 8.78
N GLN A 56 -4.47 0.23 8.16
CA GLN A 56 -3.10 -0.06 8.56
C GLN A 56 -2.14 1.09 8.26
N ALA A 57 -2.34 1.78 7.14
CA ALA A 57 -1.53 2.93 6.73
C ALA A 57 -1.90 4.24 7.48
N GLY A 58 -3.06 4.27 8.16
CA GLY A 58 -3.58 5.44 8.85
C GLY A 58 -4.03 6.55 7.90
N VAL A 59 -4.66 6.16 6.78
CA VAL A 59 -5.22 7.02 5.72
C VAL A 59 -6.64 6.63 5.36
#